data_AF-A0A7K4M6I6-F1
#
_entry.id   AF-A0A7K4M6I6-F1
#
_cell.length_a   1.000
_cell.length_b   1.000
_cell.length_c   1.000
_cell.angle_alpha   90.00
_cell.angle_beta   90.00
_cell.angle_gamma   90.00
#
_symmetry.space_group_name_H-M   'P 1'
#
loop_
_entity.id
_entity.type
_entity.pdbx_description
1 polymer ?
#
loop_
_entity_poly.entity_id
_entity_poly.type
_entity_poly.pdbx_seq_one_letter_code
_entity_poly.pdbx_strand_id
1 'polypeptide(L)'
;RQLFADYAAELADPEQRRLYEQEVTALERERGVHVRFIHPTAGYVLRTSQDGARRCYLNVCSNPHVGAPEPRAEAGGLRWALPYCLAPGREELRGGGRRVLLYDVVFHPGALRMAARSARFRRLL
;
A
#
# COMPACT_ATOMS: atom_id res chain seq x y z
N ARG A 1 -10.55 -30.73 -4.94
CA ARG A 1 -9.48 -29.93 -4.29
C ARG A 1 -8.33 -29.60 -5.26
N GLN A 2 -7.99 -30.49 -6.22
CA GLN A 2 -7.00 -30.24 -7.27
C GLN A 2 -7.31 -28.96 -8.08
N LEU A 3 -8.52 -28.84 -8.64
CA LEU A 3 -8.98 -27.65 -9.38
C LEU A 3 -8.78 -26.30 -8.67
N PHE A 4 -9.00 -26.24 -7.35
CA PHE A 4 -8.78 -25.00 -6.58
C PHE A 4 -7.29 -24.73 -6.34
N ALA A 5 -6.47 -25.77 -6.17
CA ALA A 5 -5.03 -25.65 -6.01
C ALA A 5 -4.37 -25.25 -7.33
N ASP A 6 -4.80 -25.85 -8.43
CA ASP A 6 -4.33 -25.54 -9.78
C ASP A 6 -4.70 -24.09 -10.14
N TYR A 7 -5.94 -23.67 -9.88
CA TYR A 7 -6.36 -22.27 -10.04
C TYR A 7 -5.56 -21.29 -9.17
N ALA A 8 -5.31 -21.62 -7.90
CA ALA A 8 -4.50 -20.78 -7.03
C ALA A 8 -3.03 -20.70 -7.49
N ALA A 9 -2.50 -21.78 -8.05
CA ALA A 9 -1.15 -21.82 -8.61
C ALA A 9 -1.05 -20.98 -9.89
N GLU A 10 -2.05 -21.04 -10.76
CA GLU A 10 -2.13 -20.19 -11.96
C GLU A 10 -2.17 -18.69 -11.60
N LEU A 11 -2.95 -18.31 -10.59
CA LEU A 11 -2.98 -16.92 -10.10
C LEU A 11 -1.67 -16.47 -9.44
N ALA A 12 -0.88 -17.41 -8.92
CA ALA A 12 0.41 -17.14 -8.30
C ALA A 12 1.57 -17.09 -9.31
N ASP A 13 1.35 -17.47 -10.57
CA ASP A 13 2.36 -17.46 -11.62
C ASP A 13 2.75 -16.01 -11.99
N PRO A 14 4.02 -15.60 -11.79
CA PRO A 14 4.49 -14.27 -12.15
C PRO A 14 4.32 -13.92 -13.64
N GLU A 15 4.43 -14.91 -14.54
CA GLU A 15 4.31 -14.67 -15.98
C GLU A 15 2.84 -14.42 -16.38
N GLN A 16 1.89 -15.18 -15.83
CA GLN A 16 0.46 -14.94 -16.04
C GLN A 16 0.04 -13.57 -15.53
N ARG A 17 0.49 -13.20 -14.32
CA ARG A 17 0.24 -11.88 -13.75
C ARG A 17 0.78 -10.77 -14.65
N ARG A 18 2.00 -10.93 -15.18
CA ARG A 18 2.63 -9.95 -16.07
C ARG A 18 1.82 -9.77 -17.36
N LEU A 19 1.39 -10.85 -18.00
CA LEU A 19 0.57 -10.81 -19.20
C LEU A 19 -0.75 -10.08 -18.94
N TYR A 20 -1.45 -10.45 -17.88
CA TYR A 20 -2.68 -9.78 -17.45
C TYR A 20 -2.48 -8.27 -17.25
N GLU A 21 -1.42 -7.87 -16.53
CA GLU A 21 -1.13 -6.45 -16.29
C GLU A 21 -0.84 -5.70 -17.59
N GLN A 22 -0.17 -6.32 -18.56
CA GLN A 22 0.08 -5.75 -19.89
C GLN A 22 -1.22 -5.55 -20.68
N GLU A 23 -2.09 -6.55 -20.70
CA GLU A 23 -3.38 -6.51 -21.39
C GLU A 23 -4.29 -5.43 -20.80
N VAL A 24 -4.44 -5.39 -19.47
CA VAL A 24 -5.23 -4.33 -18.80
C VAL A 24 -4.66 -2.95 -19.09
N THR A 25 -3.32 -2.80 -19.07
CA THR A 25 -2.68 -1.52 -19.38
C THR A 25 -2.95 -1.08 -20.82
N ALA A 26 -2.91 -2.01 -21.78
CA ALA A 26 -3.22 -1.72 -23.19
C ALA A 26 -4.68 -1.30 -23.38
N LEU A 27 -5.63 -2.03 -22.77
CA LEU A 27 -7.05 -1.73 -22.83
C LEU A 27 -7.41 -0.37 -22.24
N GLU A 28 -6.82 -0.01 -21.08
CA GLU A 28 -7.05 1.31 -20.48
C GLU A 28 -6.41 2.43 -21.31
N ARG A 29 -5.27 2.16 -21.95
CA ARG A 29 -4.63 3.11 -22.86
C ARG A 29 -5.49 3.40 -24.10
N GLU A 30 -6.18 2.40 -24.65
CA GLU A 30 -7.15 2.58 -25.73
C GLU A 30 -8.30 3.53 -25.33
N ARG A 31 -8.64 3.56 -24.04
CA ARG A 31 -9.62 4.49 -23.46
C ARG A 31 -9.03 5.87 -23.10
N GLY A 32 -7.74 6.09 -23.41
CA GLY A 32 -7.02 7.33 -23.07
C GLY A 32 -6.56 7.42 -21.62
N VAL A 33 -6.63 6.32 -20.85
CA VAL A 33 -6.24 6.29 -19.44
C VAL A 33 -4.88 5.62 -19.27
N HIS A 34 -3.92 6.32 -18.66
CA HIS A 34 -2.62 5.73 -18.33
C HIS A 34 -2.66 5.12 -16.93
N VAL A 35 -2.72 3.78 -16.86
CA VAL A 35 -2.69 3.03 -15.60
C VAL A 35 -1.29 2.54 -15.27
N ARG A 36 -1.02 2.34 -13.98
CA ARG A 36 0.19 1.68 -13.49
C ARG A 36 -0.16 0.80 -12.31
N PHE A 37 0.20 -0.46 -12.40
CA PHE A 37 0.08 -1.39 -11.28
C PHE A 37 1.11 -1.07 -10.20
N ILE A 38 0.65 -1.06 -8.95
CA ILE A 38 1.47 -0.79 -7.78
C ILE A 38 1.58 -2.09 -6.99
N HIS A 39 2.81 -2.63 -6.94
CA HIS A 39 3.15 -3.81 -6.14
C HIS A 39 3.97 -3.34 -4.93
N PRO A 40 3.35 -3.16 -3.75
CA PRO A 40 4.03 -2.53 -2.61
C PRO A 40 5.03 -3.49 -1.94
N THR A 41 6.17 -2.96 -1.53
CA THR A 41 7.08 -3.63 -0.60
C THR A 41 6.62 -3.37 0.83
N ALA A 42 6.48 -4.43 1.63
CA ALA A 42 6.09 -4.32 3.03
C ALA A 42 7.11 -3.52 3.85
N GLY A 43 6.62 -2.68 4.78
CA GLY A 43 7.43 -1.92 5.73
C GLY A 43 7.15 -2.32 7.17
N TYR A 44 6.12 -1.74 7.77
CA TYR A 44 5.68 -2.06 9.14
C TYR A 44 4.17 -1.95 9.28
N VAL A 45 3.63 -2.43 10.41
CA VAL A 45 2.19 -2.39 10.69
C VAL A 45 1.92 -1.45 11.84
N LEU A 46 0.91 -0.59 11.68
CA LEU A 46 0.31 0.17 12.76
C LEU A 46 -0.96 -0.54 13.22
N ARG A 47 -1.19 -0.55 14.54
CA ARG A 47 -2.41 -1.06 15.16
C ARG A 47 -3.13 0.10 15.80
N THR A 48 -4.39 0.31 15.44
CA THR A 48 -5.24 1.38 15.98
C THR A 48 -6.69 0.92 16.10
N SER A 49 -7.61 1.83 16.39
CA SER A 49 -9.06 1.63 16.31
C SER A 49 -9.69 2.70 15.44
N GLN A 50 -10.65 2.28 14.61
CA GLN A 50 -11.56 3.19 13.91
C GLN A 50 -12.62 3.63 14.92
N ASP A 51 -12.78 4.94 15.07
CA ASP A 51 -13.75 5.60 15.97
C ASP A 51 -13.70 5.08 17.41
N GLY A 52 -12.51 4.68 17.88
CA GLY A 52 -12.31 4.15 19.23
C GLY A 52 -12.83 2.72 19.46
N ALA A 53 -13.68 2.18 18.58
CA ALA A 53 -14.38 0.91 18.81
C ALA A 53 -13.79 -0.26 18.02
N ARG A 54 -13.60 -0.08 16.70
CA ARG A 54 -13.26 -1.20 15.81
C ARG A 54 -11.75 -1.29 15.63
N ARG A 55 -11.12 -2.32 16.21
CA ARG A 55 -9.68 -2.57 16.00
C ARG A 55 -9.36 -2.70 14.51
N CYS A 56 -8.41 -1.90 14.05
CA CYS A 56 -7.92 -1.94 12.69
C CYS A 56 -6.39 -1.93 12.64
N TYR A 57 -5.85 -2.33 11.50
CA TYR A 57 -4.42 -2.30 11.24
C TYR A 57 -4.16 -1.61 9.92
N LEU A 58 -3.03 -0.91 9.85
CA LEU A 58 -2.56 -0.26 8.65
C LEU A 58 -1.21 -0.86 8.29
N ASN A 59 -1.11 -1.50 7.13
CA ASN A 59 0.16 -1.88 6.57
C ASN A 59 0.78 -0.64 5.92
N VAL A 60 1.90 -0.20 6.47
CA VAL A 60 2.71 0.88 5.91
C VAL A 60 3.72 0.25 4.96
N CYS A 61 3.49 0.45 3.67
CA CYS A 61 4.24 -0.14 2.57
C CYS A 61 4.96 0.94 1.76
N SER A 62 5.77 0.51 0.80
CA SER A 62 6.43 1.44 -0.13
C SER A 62 6.42 0.98 -1.58
N ASN A 63 6.41 1.95 -2.49
CA ASN A 63 6.60 1.72 -3.92
C ASN A 63 7.21 2.98 -4.58
N PRO A 64 8.24 2.85 -5.44
CA PRO A 64 8.94 4.00 -6.02
C PRO A 64 8.09 4.83 -7.00
N HIS A 65 6.90 4.36 -7.40
CA HIS A 65 5.98 5.14 -8.22
C HIS A 65 5.15 6.15 -7.42
N VAL A 66 5.12 6.06 -6.09
CA VAL A 66 4.53 7.08 -5.23
C VAL A 66 5.51 8.26 -5.12
N GLY A 67 5.00 9.49 -5.10
CA GLY A 67 5.82 10.69 -5.01
C GLY A 67 6.73 10.72 -3.77
N ALA A 68 7.96 11.20 -3.97
CA ALA A 68 8.95 11.32 -2.89
C ALA A 68 8.50 12.33 -1.81
N PRO A 69 8.97 12.18 -0.56
CA PRO A 69 8.71 13.19 0.47
C PRO A 69 9.44 14.50 0.13
N GLU A 70 8.72 15.62 0.16
CA GLU A 70 9.26 16.94 -0.21
C GLU A 70 9.28 17.88 0.99
N PRO A 71 10.47 18.38 1.40
CA PRO A 71 10.56 19.40 2.44
C PRO A 71 10.32 20.80 1.84
N ARG A 72 9.64 21.64 2.61
CA ARG A 72 9.50 23.08 2.37
C ARG A 72 9.88 23.82 3.64
N ALA A 73 10.77 24.80 3.52
CA ALA A 73 11.15 25.64 4.64
C ALA A 73 9.96 26.50 5.08
N GLU A 74 9.70 26.53 6.38
CA GLU A 74 8.72 27.42 7.02
C GLU A 74 9.35 28.07 8.26
N ALA A 75 8.79 29.17 8.73
CA ALA A 75 9.25 29.81 9.96
C ALA A 75 9.19 28.80 11.12
N GLY A 76 10.36 28.49 11.70
CA GLY A 76 10.47 27.52 12.80
C GLY A 76 10.68 26.05 12.39
N GLY A 77 10.87 25.73 11.10
CA GLY A 77 11.29 24.39 10.70
C GLY A 77 11.01 24.00 9.24
N LEU A 78 10.64 22.74 9.04
CA LEU A 78 10.28 22.17 7.75
C LEU A 78 8.84 21.68 7.79
N ARG A 79 8.05 22.09 6.80
CA ARG A 79 6.81 21.40 6.42
C ARG A 79 7.15 20.32 5.40
N TRP A 80 6.52 19.16 5.51
CA TRP A 80 6.70 18.07 4.57
C TRP A 80 5.42 17.84 3.77
N ALA A 81 5.54 17.73 2.45
CA ALA A 81 4.53 17.06 1.64
C ALA A 81 4.89 15.57 1.56
N LEU A 82 3.94 14.70 1.90
CA LEU A 82 4.12 13.25 1.94
C LEU A 82 3.08 12.59 1.03
N PRO A 83 3.36 12.42 -0.27
CA PRO A 83 2.45 11.73 -1.19
C PRO A 83 2.25 10.27 -0.76
N TYR A 84 1.01 9.79 -0.83
CA TYR A 84 0.65 8.41 -0.51
C TYR A 84 -0.51 7.89 -1.35
N CYS A 85 -0.59 6.58 -1.48
CA CYS A 85 -1.77 5.87 -1.97
C CYS A 85 -2.41 5.13 -0.81
N LEU A 86 -3.72 5.30 -0.59
CA LEU A 86 -4.47 4.58 0.43
C LEU A 86 -5.48 3.66 -0.25
N ALA A 87 -5.31 2.35 -0.08
CA ALA A 87 -6.28 1.38 -0.54
C ALA A 87 -7.57 1.46 0.30
N PRO A 88 -8.74 1.15 -0.28
CA PRO A 88 -9.97 0.98 0.49
C PRO A 88 -9.80 -0.02 1.62
N GLY A 89 -10.46 0.24 2.75
CA GLY A 89 -10.42 -0.68 3.89
C GLY A 89 -11.05 -2.03 3.54
N ARG A 90 -10.40 -3.13 3.93
CA ARG A 90 -10.90 -4.49 3.74
C ARG A 90 -11.12 -5.20 5.06
N GLU A 91 -12.19 -5.98 5.17
CA GLU A 91 -12.39 -6.87 6.30
C GLU A 91 -11.63 -8.17 6.09
N GLU A 92 -10.86 -8.59 7.08
CA GLU A 92 -10.22 -9.90 7.10
C GLU A 92 -10.64 -10.71 8.32
N LEU A 93 -10.83 -12.02 8.12
CA LEU A 93 -11.06 -12.97 9.19
C LEU A 93 -9.72 -13.39 9.78
N ARG A 94 -9.54 -13.20 11.09
CA ARG A 94 -8.39 -13.71 11.83
C ARG A 94 -8.77 -14.97 12.61
N GLY A 95 -7.75 -15.67 13.10
CA GLY A 95 -7.93 -16.84 13.95
C GLY A 95 -8.91 -16.59 15.09
N GLY A 96 -9.74 -17.59 15.40
CA GLY A 96 -10.81 -17.48 16.39
C GLY A 96 -12.06 -16.74 15.90
N GLY A 97 -12.24 -16.56 14.59
CA GLY A 97 -13.46 -16.00 13.99
C GLY A 97 -13.58 -14.47 14.09
N ARG A 98 -12.54 -13.79 14.58
CA ARG A 98 -12.56 -12.33 14.77
C ARG A 98 -12.34 -11.61 13.45
N ARG A 99 -13.25 -10.70 13.10
CA ARG A 99 -13.08 -9.78 11.96
C ARG A 99 -12.24 -8.57 12.37
N VAL A 100 -11.31 -8.18 11.50
CA VAL A 100 -10.51 -6.95 11.66
C VAL A 100 -10.59 -6.14 10.38
N LEU A 101 -10.45 -4.82 10.50
CA LEU A 101 -10.36 -3.93 9.35
C LEU A 101 -8.89 -3.66 9.03
N LEU A 102 -8.51 -3.82 7.77
CA LEU A 102 -7.16 -3.58 7.28
C LEU A 102 -7.14 -2.49 6.21
N TYR A 103 -6.10 -1.67 6.28
CA TYR A 103 -5.76 -0.71 5.25
C TYR A 103 -4.33 -0.94 4.80
N ASP A 104 -4.05 -0.66 3.53
CA ASP A 104 -2.69 -0.55 3.03
C ASP A 104 -2.47 0.91 2.62
N VAL A 105 -1.43 1.52 3.21
CA VAL A 105 -0.94 2.83 2.81
C VAL A 105 0.44 2.67 2.20
N VAL A 106 0.62 3.21 0.99
CA VAL A 106 1.85 3.08 0.22
C VAL A 106 2.49 4.45 0.07
N PHE A 107 3.73 4.58 0.55
CA PHE A 107 4.55 5.78 0.40
C PHE A 107 5.72 5.53 -0.55
N HIS A 108 6.47 6.58 -0.89
CA HIS A 108 7.77 6.39 -1.52
C HIS A 108 8.77 5.71 -0.56
N PRO A 109 9.66 4.80 -1.02
CA PRO A 109 10.66 4.15 -0.16
C PRO A 109 11.56 5.12 0.61
N GLY A 110 11.80 6.31 0.05
CA GLY A 110 12.51 7.39 0.73
C GLY A 110 11.85 7.84 2.04
N ALA A 111 10.52 7.89 2.08
CA ALA A 111 9.78 8.26 3.28
C ALA A 111 9.95 7.21 4.39
N LEU A 112 9.88 5.91 4.06
CA LEU A 112 10.11 4.83 5.02
C LEU A 112 11.55 4.83 5.54
N ARG A 113 12.55 5.08 4.68
CA ARG A 113 13.95 5.21 5.11
C ARG A 113 14.15 6.36 6.10
N MET A 114 13.48 7.48 5.90
CA MET A 114 13.51 8.62 6.83
C MET A 114 12.81 8.30 8.15
N ALA A 115 11.65 7.62 8.08
CA ALA A 115 10.89 7.18 9.25
C ALA A 115 11.68 6.22 10.14
N ALA A 116 12.45 5.32 9.53
CA ALA A 116 13.31 4.39 10.25
C ALA A 116 14.44 5.10 11.03
N ARG A 117 14.85 6.29 10.60
CA ARG A 117 15.95 7.08 11.19
C ARG A 117 15.49 8.20 12.11
N SER A 118 14.21 8.58 12.08
CA SER A 118 13.68 9.70 12.87
C SER A 118 12.28 9.39 13.37
N ALA A 119 12.15 9.22 14.69
CA ALA A 119 10.85 9.05 15.34
C ALA A 119 9.92 10.26 15.12
N ARG A 120 10.48 11.47 15.02
CA ARG A 120 9.71 12.69 14.71
C ARG A 120 9.15 12.64 13.30
N PHE A 121 9.94 12.21 12.31
CA PHE A 121 9.46 12.04 10.94
C PHE A 121 8.47 10.89 10.82
N ARG A 122 8.70 9.77 11.52
CA ARG A 122 7.79 8.63 11.53
C ARG A 122 6.39 8.97 12.01
N ARG A 123 6.24 9.95 12.92
CA ARG A 123 4.92 10.43 13.37
C ARG A 123 4.14 11.20 12.30
N LEU A 124 4.77 11.59 11.19
CA LEU A 124 4.11 12.23 10.06
C LEU A 124 3.49 11.22 9.08
N LEU A 125 3.87 9.94 9.18
CA LEU A 125 3.35 8.82 8.39
C LEU A 125 2.30 8.05 9.18
#